data_AF-A0A6N9BXY2-F1
#
_entry.id   AF-A0A6N9BXY2-F1
#
_cell.length_a   1.000
_cell.length_b   1.000
_cell.length_c   1.000
_cell.angle_alpha   90.00
_cell.angle_beta   90.00
_cell.angle_gamma   90.00
#
_symmetry.space_group_name_H-M   'P 1'
#
loop_
_entity.id
_entity.type
_entity.pdbx_description
1 polymer ?
#
loop_
_entity_poly.entity_id
_entity_poly.type
_entity_poly.pdbx_seq_one_letter_code
_entity_poly.pdbx_strand_id
1 'polypeptide(L)'
;MNAFAALQYALPKEAISRVAGWAARSENRLVARSLVRAFAHHYRVDMDEAANPRLDGYRSFNAFFTRALRADARPMPAAPDAVVSPADGYLSQFGRIADGRILQAKGRDFSASSLLADPTLAELCNGGAFFTIYLSPRDYHRVHAPAAATLQRTIEVPGRLFSVNDRTAAAVPGLFARNERLVCVFDEFVLVLVGALIVASIETVWE
;
A
#
# COMPACT_ATOMS: atom_id res chain seq x y z
N MET A 1 0.23 22.35 15.07
CA MET A 1 0.51 21.55 13.85
C MET A 1 1.97 21.76 13.48
N ASN A 2 2.79 20.70 13.31
CA ASN A 2 4.21 20.88 13.00
C ASN A 2 4.43 21.30 11.53
N ALA A 3 5.57 21.92 11.22
CA ALA A 3 5.87 22.44 9.88
C ALA A 3 5.81 21.35 8.78
N PHE A 4 6.20 20.11 9.13
CA PHE A 4 6.10 18.95 8.24
C PHE A 4 4.64 18.62 7.87
N ALA A 5 3.73 18.57 8.84
CA ALA A 5 2.31 18.36 8.58
C ALA A 5 1.73 19.52 7.78
N ALA A 6 2.08 20.78 8.10
CA ALA A 6 1.61 21.95 7.36
C ALA A 6 2.00 21.87 5.87
N LEU A 7 3.23 21.44 5.56
CA LEU A 7 3.67 21.20 4.18
C LEU A 7 2.82 20.13 3.49
N GLN A 8 2.51 19.03 4.18
CA GLN A 8 1.63 17.99 3.65
C GLN A 8 0.24 18.53 3.31
N TYR A 9 -0.29 19.52 4.03
CA TYR A 9 -1.56 20.16 3.68
C TYR A 9 -1.43 21.13 2.50
N ALA A 10 -0.35 21.92 2.44
CA ALA A 10 -0.14 22.95 1.43
C ALA A 10 0.21 22.42 0.02
N LEU A 11 0.85 21.25 -0.08
CA LEU A 11 1.26 20.70 -1.38
C LEU A 11 0.04 20.39 -2.29
N PRO A 12 0.08 20.75 -3.59
CA PRO A 12 -0.94 20.39 -4.57
C PRO A 12 -0.80 18.91 -4.97
N LYS A 13 -1.10 18.03 -4.01
CA LYS A 13 -0.86 16.58 -4.04
C LYS A 13 -1.42 15.90 -5.29
N GLU A 14 -2.62 16.29 -5.71
CA GLU A 14 -3.27 15.76 -6.92
C GLU A 14 -2.52 16.16 -8.21
N ALA A 15 -2.09 17.42 -8.33
CA ALA A 15 -1.32 17.86 -9.49
C ALA A 15 0.04 17.15 -9.56
N ILE A 16 0.73 17.04 -8.43
CA ILE A 16 2.01 16.30 -8.33
C ILE A 16 1.81 14.83 -8.71
N SER A 17 0.77 14.18 -8.18
CA SER A 17 0.50 12.77 -8.49
C SER A 17 0.13 12.55 -9.96
N ARG A 18 -0.59 13.48 -10.60
CA ARG A 18 -0.89 13.40 -12.04
C ARG A 18 0.37 13.52 -12.90
N VAL A 19 1.25 14.47 -12.60
CA VAL A 19 2.51 14.64 -13.34
C VAL A 19 3.43 13.43 -13.11
N ALA A 20 3.57 12.98 -11.87
CA ALA A 20 4.34 11.79 -11.54
C ALA A 20 3.79 10.55 -12.26
N GLY A 21 2.47 10.34 -12.24
CA GLY A 21 1.81 9.25 -12.94
C GLY A 21 1.93 9.33 -14.47
N TRP A 22 1.96 10.53 -15.05
CA TRP A 22 2.24 10.70 -16.48
C TRP A 22 3.68 10.31 -16.82
N ALA A 23 4.66 10.81 -16.07
CA ALA A 23 6.06 10.46 -16.27
C ALA A 23 6.31 8.97 -16.05
N ALA A 24 5.66 8.39 -15.03
CA ALA A 24 5.83 7.00 -14.65
C ALA A 24 5.23 6.00 -15.66
N ARG A 25 4.16 6.41 -16.36
CA ARG A 25 3.53 5.65 -17.46
C ARG A 25 4.20 5.87 -18.82
N SER A 26 5.13 6.83 -18.93
CA SER A 26 5.81 7.11 -20.19
C SER A 26 6.58 5.89 -20.68
N GLU A 27 6.31 5.48 -21.93
CA GLU A 27 7.07 4.41 -22.62
C GLU A 27 8.25 4.97 -23.44
N ASN A 28 8.53 6.27 -23.30
CA ASN A 28 9.75 6.84 -23.86
C ASN A 28 10.97 6.18 -23.19
N ARG A 29 11.76 5.45 -23.99
CA ARG A 29 12.90 4.65 -23.52
C ARG A 29 13.90 5.45 -22.67
N LEU A 30 14.16 6.71 -23.02
CA LEU A 30 15.12 7.54 -22.28
C LEU A 30 14.56 7.95 -20.91
N VAL A 31 13.29 8.34 -20.87
CA VAL A 31 12.59 8.70 -19.63
C VAL A 31 12.49 7.49 -18.71
N ALA A 32 11.94 6.38 -19.20
CA ALA A 32 11.77 5.15 -18.44
C ALA A 32 13.10 4.65 -17.86
N ARG A 33 14.13 4.51 -18.71
CA ARG A 33 15.46 4.04 -18.29
C ARG A 33 16.11 4.96 -17.25
N SER A 34 15.95 6.28 -17.39
CA SER A 34 16.53 7.24 -16.45
C SER A 34 15.84 7.16 -15.10
N LEU A 35 14.50 7.14 -15.07
CA LEU A 35 13.72 7.02 -13.85
C LEU A 35 13.99 5.69 -13.13
N VAL A 36 13.96 4.57 -13.85
CA VAL A 36 14.21 3.24 -13.28
C VAL A 36 15.61 3.16 -12.67
N ARG A 37 16.65 3.61 -13.38
CA ARG A 37 18.03 3.58 -12.87
C ARG A 37 18.22 4.48 -11.67
N ALA A 38 17.73 5.72 -11.74
CA ALA A 38 17.84 6.67 -10.64
C ALA A 38 17.14 6.14 -9.38
N PHE A 39 15.94 5.57 -9.54
CA PHE A 39 15.17 5.02 -8.45
C PHE A 39 15.82 3.77 -7.84
N ALA A 40 16.19 2.79 -8.69
CA ALA A 40 16.84 1.55 -8.24
C ALA A 40 18.12 1.84 -7.46
N HIS A 41 18.91 2.82 -7.92
CA HIS A 41 20.12 3.25 -7.22
C HIS A 41 19.81 3.97 -5.90
N HIS A 42 18.91 4.96 -5.91
CA HIS A 42 18.59 5.76 -4.74
C HIS A 42 18.00 4.93 -3.59
N TYR A 43 17.05 4.05 -3.92
CA TYR A 43 16.36 3.20 -2.94
C TYR A 43 17.04 1.86 -2.71
N ARG A 44 18.13 1.56 -3.44
CA ARG A 44 18.87 0.29 -3.38
C ARG A 44 17.94 -0.91 -3.55
N VAL A 45 17.17 -0.87 -4.63
CA VAL A 45 16.23 -1.95 -4.98
C VAL A 45 17.02 -3.22 -5.28
N ASP A 46 16.66 -4.32 -4.62
CA ASP A 46 17.22 -5.62 -4.91
C ASP A 46 16.64 -6.12 -6.24
N MET A 47 17.52 -6.27 -7.23
CA MET A 47 17.15 -6.74 -8.56
C MET A 47 17.44 -8.23 -8.75
N ASP A 48 18.13 -8.87 -7.80
CA ASP A 48 18.44 -10.30 -7.88
C ASP A 48 17.19 -11.14 -7.60
N GLU A 49 16.25 -10.62 -6.81
CA GLU A 49 14.93 -11.22 -6.59
C GLU A 49 13.93 -10.97 -7.72
N ALA A 50 14.19 -10.03 -8.63
CA ALA A 50 13.27 -9.67 -9.69
C ALA A 50 13.26 -10.73 -10.81
N ALA A 51 12.09 -11.04 -11.35
CA ALA A 51 11.97 -11.94 -12.50
C ALA A 51 12.71 -11.40 -13.74
N ASN A 52 12.76 -10.06 -13.87
CA ASN A 52 13.60 -9.37 -14.84
C ASN A 52 14.64 -8.50 -14.09
N PRO A 53 15.88 -8.98 -13.92
CA PRO A 53 16.92 -8.24 -13.20
C PRO A 53 17.44 -7.03 -13.99
N ARG A 54 17.16 -6.95 -15.30
CA ARG A 54 17.67 -5.89 -16.17
C ARG A 54 16.87 -4.60 -16.01
N LEU A 55 17.50 -3.57 -15.44
CA LEU A 55 16.91 -2.24 -15.29
C LEU A 55 16.48 -1.59 -16.63
N ASP A 56 17.11 -1.95 -17.75
CA ASP A 56 16.75 -1.46 -19.08
C ASP A 56 15.66 -2.31 -19.77
N GLY A 57 15.19 -3.38 -19.14
CA GLY A 57 14.17 -4.29 -19.66
C GLY A 57 12.73 -3.88 -19.36
N TYR A 58 12.51 -2.76 -18.65
CA TYR A 58 11.18 -2.27 -18.27
C TYR A 58 10.69 -1.20 -19.25
N ARG A 59 9.46 -1.37 -19.77
CA ARG A 59 8.85 -0.45 -20.74
C ARG A 59 8.56 0.95 -20.16
N SER A 60 8.30 1.02 -18.86
CA SER A 60 7.97 2.25 -18.13
C SER A 60 8.42 2.11 -16.67
N PHE A 61 8.42 3.23 -15.92
CA PHE A 61 8.70 3.19 -14.49
C PHE A 61 7.61 2.40 -13.73
N ASN A 62 6.34 2.52 -14.12
CA ASN A 62 5.26 1.73 -13.51
C ASN A 62 5.51 0.23 -13.65
N ALA A 63 5.95 -0.24 -14.82
CA ALA A 63 6.27 -1.66 -15.03
C ALA A 63 7.42 -2.15 -14.13
N PHE A 64 8.37 -1.27 -13.82
CA PHE A 64 9.45 -1.54 -12.86
C PHE A 64 8.97 -1.50 -11.40
N PHE A 65 8.12 -0.53 -11.06
CA PHE A 65 7.60 -0.37 -9.71
C PHE A 65 6.72 -1.56 -9.30
N THR A 66 5.92 -2.08 -10.25
CA THR A 66 5.13 -3.30 -10.10
C THR A 66 5.82 -4.54 -10.68
N ARG A 67 7.16 -4.56 -10.73
CA ARG A 67 7.96 -5.69 -11.24
C ARG A 67 7.51 -7.02 -10.62
N ALA A 68 7.52 -8.10 -11.41
CA ALA A 68 7.34 -9.45 -10.87
C ALA A 68 8.62 -9.90 -10.16
N LEU A 69 8.47 -10.68 -9.09
CA LEU A 69 9.58 -11.40 -8.46
C LEU A 69 9.76 -12.77 -9.11
N ARG A 70 10.93 -13.39 -8.91
CA ARG A 70 11.17 -14.78 -9.27
C ARG A 70 10.19 -15.70 -8.53
N ALA A 71 9.83 -16.82 -9.13
CA ALA A 71 8.88 -17.77 -8.55
C ALA A 71 9.37 -18.40 -7.23
N ASP A 72 10.68 -18.46 -7.02
CA ASP A 72 11.33 -19.00 -5.83
C ASP A 72 11.68 -17.95 -4.77
N ALA A 73 11.42 -16.66 -5.04
CA ALA A 73 11.84 -15.57 -4.14
C ALA A 73 11.05 -15.53 -2.81
N ARG A 74 9.84 -16.09 -2.79
CA ARG A 74 8.94 -16.10 -1.62
C ARG A 74 8.31 -17.50 -1.49
N PRO A 75 9.02 -18.48 -0.92
CA PRO A 75 8.49 -19.83 -0.74
C PRO A 75 7.29 -19.81 0.21
N MET A 76 6.23 -20.54 -0.15
CA MET A 76 5.02 -20.66 0.66
C MET A 76 5.17 -21.78 1.70
N PRO A 77 4.58 -21.62 2.90
CA PRO A 77 4.55 -22.68 3.90
C PRO A 77 3.76 -23.89 3.39
N ALA A 78 4.13 -25.09 3.86
CA ALA A 78 3.43 -26.32 3.53
C ALA A 78 2.11 -26.50 4.33
N ALA A 79 1.95 -25.75 5.42
CA ALA A 79 0.76 -25.82 6.27
C ALA A 79 -0.46 -25.21 5.54
N PRO A 80 -1.57 -25.96 5.39
CA PRO A 80 -2.73 -25.52 4.60
C PRO A 80 -3.52 -24.40 5.26
N ASP A 81 -3.37 -24.21 6.57
CA ASP A 81 -4.02 -23.21 7.41
C ASP A 81 -3.11 -22.02 7.75
N ALA A 82 -1.92 -21.94 7.14
CA ALA A 82 -1.01 -20.85 7.40
C ALA A 82 -1.52 -19.52 6.84
N VAL A 83 -1.57 -18.50 7.68
CA VAL A 83 -1.71 -17.10 7.29
C VAL A 83 -0.32 -16.53 7.02
N VAL A 84 -0.08 -16.02 5.81
CA VAL A 84 1.20 -15.44 5.39
C VAL A 84 1.14 -13.91 5.34
N SER A 85 2.31 -13.27 5.30
CA SER A 85 2.37 -11.83 5.04
C SER A 85 1.82 -11.54 3.63
N PRO A 86 0.83 -10.63 3.48
CA PRO A 86 0.27 -10.29 2.17
C PRO A 86 1.21 -9.43 1.32
N ALA A 87 2.23 -8.81 1.92
CA ALA A 87 3.15 -7.91 1.21
C ALA A 87 4.55 -7.93 1.84
N ASP A 88 5.54 -7.53 1.04
CA ASP A 88 6.88 -7.18 1.52
C ASP A 88 6.85 -5.81 2.19
N GLY A 89 7.64 -5.61 3.24
CA GLY A 89 7.70 -4.35 3.95
C GLY A 89 8.01 -4.55 5.43
N TYR A 90 7.51 -3.65 6.27
CA TYR A 90 7.58 -3.84 7.72
C TYR A 90 6.22 -3.69 8.40
N LEU A 91 6.08 -4.39 9.53
CA LEU A 91 4.91 -4.31 10.38
C LEU A 91 4.90 -2.96 11.11
N SER A 92 4.03 -2.05 10.69
CA SER A 92 3.91 -0.72 11.27
C SER A 92 3.20 -0.77 12.62
N GLN A 93 2.03 -1.41 12.68
CA GLN A 93 1.25 -1.63 13.91
C GLN A 93 0.50 -2.95 13.80
N PHE A 94 0.14 -3.53 14.94
CA PHE A 94 -0.73 -4.70 15.05
C PHE A 94 -1.42 -4.70 16.41
N GLY A 95 -2.49 -5.46 16.54
CA GLY A 95 -3.20 -5.59 17.80
C GLY A 95 -4.63 -6.05 17.61
N ARG A 96 -5.48 -5.71 18.57
CA ARG A 96 -6.92 -5.96 18.50
C ARG A 96 -7.67 -4.69 18.16
N ILE A 97 -8.75 -4.84 17.40
CA ILE A 97 -9.75 -3.79 17.22
C ILE A 97 -10.61 -3.79 18.48
N ALA A 98 -10.64 -2.67 19.20
CA ALA A 98 -11.39 -2.53 20.44
C ALA A 98 -12.26 -1.28 20.36
N ASP A 99 -13.55 -1.40 20.72
CA ASP A 99 -14.53 -0.32 20.64
C ASP A 99 -14.56 0.36 19.26
N GLY A 100 -14.38 -0.43 18.19
CA GLY A 100 -14.31 0.06 16.81
C GLY A 100 -13.07 0.90 16.50
N ARG A 101 -12.02 0.84 17.31
CA ARG A 101 -10.76 1.61 17.14
C ARG A 101 -9.60 0.73 16.69
N ILE A 102 -8.77 1.30 15.81
CA ILE A 102 -7.54 0.69 15.29
C ILE A 102 -6.37 1.61 15.63
N LEU A 103 -5.27 1.04 16.16
CA LEU A 103 -4.07 1.81 16.49
C LEU A 103 -3.31 2.21 15.20
N GLN A 104 -3.04 3.51 15.04
CA GLN A 104 -2.29 4.08 13.92
C GLN A 104 -0.80 4.20 14.21
N ALA A 105 -0.46 4.94 15.27
CA ALA A 105 0.92 5.19 15.69
C ALA A 105 0.95 5.95 17.02
N LYS A 106 1.91 5.64 17.90
CA LYS A 106 2.20 6.40 19.14
C LYS A 106 0.95 6.70 19.99
N GLY A 107 0.10 5.70 20.20
CA GLY A 107 -1.14 5.82 20.99
C GLY A 107 -2.27 6.58 20.29
N ARG A 108 -2.11 6.94 19.01
CA ARG A 108 -3.19 7.51 18.21
C ARG A 108 -3.93 6.41 17.49
N ASP A 109 -5.23 6.47 17.55
CA ASP A 109 -6.14 5.53 16.94
C ASP A 109 -7.06 6.22 15.91
N PHE A 110 -7.79 5.41 15.15
CA PHE A 110 -8.80 5.85 14.20
C PHE A 110 -9.95 4.84 14.17
N SER A 111 -11.10 5.27 13.66
CA SER A 111 -12.28 4.41 13.59
C SER A 111 -12.14 3.36 12.49
N ALA A 112 -12.43 2.10 12.82
CA ALA A 112 -12.62 1.02 11.87
C ALA A 112 -13.74 1.34 10.88
N SER A 113 -14.86 1.93 11.34
CA SER A 113 -15.95 2.34 10.44
C SER A 113 -15.52 3.40 9.43
N SER A 114 -14.65 4.33 9.86
CA SER A 114 -14.09 5.32 8.94
C SER A 114 -13.09 4.72 7.96
N LEU A 115 -12.33 3.69 8.35
CA LEU A 115 -11.43 2.97 7.44
C LEU A 115 -12.22 2.15 6.43
N LEU A 116 -13.20 1.38 6.88
CA LEU A 116 -13.91 0.41 6.06
C LEU A 116 -15.00 1.06 5.21
N ALA A 117 -15.38 2.31 5.51
CA ALA A 117 -16.53 3.01 4.91
C ALA A 117 -17.85 2.21 5.00
N ASP A 118 -17.91 1.30 5.96
CA ASP A 118 -19.00 0.37 6.18
C ASP A 118 -19.11 0.10 7.70
N PRO A 119 -20.05 0.76 8.39
CA PRO A 119 -20.24 0.58 9.83
C PRO A 119 -20.63 -0.86 10.22
N THR A 120 -21.38 -1.57 9.36
CA THR A 120 -21.80 -2.95 9.65
C THR A 120 -20.61 -3.89 9.57
N LEU A 121 -19.77 -3.75 8.55
CA LEU A 121 -18.53 -4.52 8.44
C LEU A 121 -17.57 -4.19 9.60
N ALA A 122 -17.48 -2.92 10.00
CA ALA A 122 -16.64 -2.52 11.13
C ALA A 122 -17.08 -3.15 12.45
N GLU A 123 -18.38 -3.30 12.67
CA GLU A 123 -18.90 -4.02 13.83
C GLU A 123 -18.53 -5.51 13.79
N LEU A 124 -18.62 -6.15 12.61
CA LEU A 124 -18.19 -7.54 12.43
C LEU A 124 -16.69 -7.73 12.71
N CYS A 125 -15.86 -6.74 12.40
CA CYS A 125 -14.43 -6.77 12.69
C CYS A 125 -14.10 -6.41 14.15
N ASN A 126 -15.04 -5.88 14.93
CA ASN A 126 -14.78 -5.44 16.30
C ASN A 126 -14.42 -6.64 17.19
N GLY A 127 -13.42 -6.47 18.06
CA GLY A 127 -12.81 -7.56 18.83
C GLY A 127 -11.84 -8.43 18.02
N GLY A 128 -11.79 -8.31 16.70
CA GLY A 128 -10.85 -9.03 15.82
C GLY A 128 -9.41 -8.53 15.92
N ALA A 129 -8.49 -9.22 15.24
CA ALA A 129 -7.09 -8.82 15.13
C ALA A 129 -6.87 -7.94 13.89
N PHE A 130 -5.91 -7.01 13.95
CA PHE A 130 -5.46 -6.24 12.80
C PHE A 130 -3.94 -6.18 12.76
N PHE A 131 -3.43 -5.93 11.56
CA PHE A 131 -2.05 -5.50 11.34
C PHE A 131 -1.96 -4.55 10.16
N THR A 132 -0.97 -3.66 10.19
CA THR A 132 -0.69 -2.66 9.17
C THR A 132 0.72 -2.87 8.66
N ILE A 133 0.88 -3.14 7.37
CA ILE A 133 2.19 -3.27 6.73
C ILE A 133 2.48 -2.00 5.93
N TYR A 134 3.68 -1.46 6.11
CA TYR A 134 4.18 -0.38 5.29
C TYR A 134 5.10 -0.93 4.19
N LEU A 135 4.77 -0.61 2.93
CA LEU A 135 5.60 -0.86 1.76
C LEU A 135 6.44 0.39 1.51
N SER A 136 7.75 0.26 1.68
CA SER A 136 8.70 1.32 1.35
C SER A 136 8.96 1.35 -0.15
N PRO A 137 9.45 2.46 -0.72
CA PRO A 137 9.66 2.58 -2.16
C PRO A 137 10.54 1.49 -2.80
N ARG A 138 11.43 0.83 -2.04
CA ARG A 138 12.28 -0.25 -2.56
C ARG A 138 11.58 -1.61 -2.68
N ASP A 139 10.52 -1.82 -1.90
CA ASP A 139 9.92 -3.13 -1.72
C ASP A 139 9.17 -3.56 -2.99
N TYR A 140 8.71 -4.81 -3.03
CA TYR A 140 7.82 -5.30 -4.06
C TYR A 140 6.40 -4.77 -3.84
N HIS A 141 5.83 -4.10 -4.85
CA HIS A 141 4.54 -3.40 -4.74
C HIS A 141 3.38 -4.15 -5.38
N ARG A 142 3.32 -5.49 -5.23
CA ARG A 142 2.06 -6.22 -5.39
C ARG A 142 1.70 -6.86 -4.07
N VAL A 143 0.42 -6.79 -3.74
CA VAL A 143 -0.15 -7.37 -2.52
C VAL A 143 -0.86 -8.66 -2.89
N HIS A 144 -0.65 -9.69 -2.09
CA HIS A 144 -1.23 -11.02 -2.23
C HIS A 144 -2.23 -11.30 -1.12
N ALA A 145 -3.13 -12.27 -1.35
CA ALA A 145 -4.03 -12.74 -0.30
C ALA A 145 -3.20 -13.44 0.80
N PRO A 146 -3.41 -13.10 2.09
CA PRO A 146 -2.67 -13.72 3.20
C PRO A 146 -3.12 -15.15 3.51
N ALA A 147 -4.30 -15.57 3.06
CA ALA A 147 -4.85 -16.90 3.25
C ALA A 147 -5.82 -17.23 2.10
N ALA A 148 -6.17 -18.52 1.95
CA ALA A 148 -7.22 -18.93 1.03
C ALA A 148 -8.58 -18.38 1.50
N ALA A 149 -9.26 -17.64 0.64
CA ALA A 149 -10.52 -16.96 0.94
C ALA A 149 -11.25 -16.56 -0.34
N THR A 150 -12.55 -16.32 -0.26
CA THR A 150 -13.39 -15.88 -1.39
C THR A 150 -13.68 -14.39 -1.30
N LEU A 151 -13.29 -13.63 -2.33
CA LEU A 151 -13.62 -12.21 -2.43
C LEU A 151 -15.15 -12.05 -2.58
N GLN A 152 -15.78 -11.37 -1.63
CA GLN A 152 -17.22 -11.13 -1.60
C GLN A 152 -17.58 -9.82 -2.29
N ARG A 153 -16.83 -8.75 -2.00
CA ARG A 153 -17.01 -7.43 -2.61
C ARG A 153 -15.80 -6.53 -2.42
N THR A 154 -15.76 -5.45 -3.20
CA THR A 154 -14.83 -4.34 -3.02
C THR A 154 -15.58 -3.05 -2.70
N ILE A 155 -14.93 -2.13 -1.98
CA ILE A 155 -15.42 -0.79 -1.71
C ILE A 155 -14.30 0.20 -2.05
N GLU A 156 -14.49 0.96 -3.12
CA GLU A 156 -13.62 2.08 -3.48
C GLU A 156 -13.98 3.29 -2.62
N VAL A 157 -13.00 3.81 -1.89
CA VAL A 157 -13.21 4.98 -1.05
C VAL A 157 -12.33 6.13 -1.55
N PRO A 158 -12.93 7.16 -2.18
CA PRO A 158 -12.17 8.33 -2.61
C PRO A 158 -11.63 9.06 -1.39
N GLY A 159 -10.46 9.66 -1.54
CA GLY A 159 -9.81 10.33 -0.42
C GLY A 159 -8.68 11.26 -0.84
N ARG A 160 -7.89 11.68 0.15
CA ARG A 160 -6.68 12.47 -0.06
C ARG A 160 -5.52 11.56 -0.47
N LEU A 161 -4.41 12.17 -0.87
CA LEU A 161 -3.15 11.48 -1.17
C LEU A 161 -2.04 12.00 -0.27
N PHE A 162 -2.21 11.88 1.05
CA PHE A 162 -1.11 12.18 1.98
C PHE A 162 0.01 11.15 1.80
N SER A 163 1.27 11.55 1.99
CA SER A 163 2.37 10.59 2.05
C SER A 163 2.19 9.65 3.24
N VAL A 164 2.31 8.35 3.02
CA VAL A 164 2.36 7.36 4.11
C VAL A 164 3.82 7.13 4.48
N ASN A 165 4.18 7.42 5.72
CA ASN A 165 5.45 7.09 6.38
C ASN A 165 5.26 7.30 7.89
N ASP A 166 6.19 6.82 8.72
CA ASP A 166 6.06 6.90 10.18
C ASP A 166 5.86 8.33 10.71
N ARG A 167 6.48 9.33 10.09
CA ARG A 167 6.33 10.74 10.51
C ARG A 167 4.94 11.24 10.23
N THR A 168 4.38 10.95 9.05
CA THR A 168 3.01 11.34 8.70
C THR A 168 2.00 10.54 9.53
N ALA A 169 2.20 9.24 9.71
CA ALA A 169 1.32 8.40 10.53
C ALA A 169 1.30 8.85 12.00
N ALA A 170 2.43 9.32 12.54
CA ALA A 170 2.46 9.91 13.88
C ALA A 170 1.82 11.31 13.94
N ALA A 171 1.75 12.05 12.83
CA ALA A 171 1.35 13.46 12.82
C ALA A 171 -0.09 13.71 12.38
N VAL A 172 -0.60 12.95 11.41
CA VAL A 172 -1.91 13.15 10.75
C VAL A 172 -2.95 12.21 11.34
N PRO A 173 -3.97 12.72 12.07
CA PRO A 173 -5.01 11.88 12.64
C PRO A 173 -5.84 11.16 11.56
N GLY A 174 -6.08 9.86 11.73
CA GLY A 174 -6.87 9.05 10.81
C GLY A 174 -6.30 9.06 9.39
N LEU A 175 -4.97 9.05 9.24
CA LEU A 175 -4.27 9.12 7.97
C LEU A 175 -4.83 8.09 6.97
N PHE A 176 -4.94 6.84 7.40
CA PHE A 176 -5.39 5.73 6.54
C PHE A 176 -6.86 5.86 6.14
N ALA A 177 -7.72 6.32 7.04
CA ALA A 177 -9.14 6.56 6.75
C ALA A 177 -9.41 7.81 5.90
N ARG A 178 -8.42 8.71 5.77
CA ARG A 178 -8.50 9.92 4.94
C ARG A 178 -7.96 9.73 3.54
N ASN A 179 -7.04 8.79 3.36
CA ASN A 179 -6.47 8.54 2.05
C ASN A 179 -7.44 7.75 1.17
N GLU A 180 -7.28 7.95 -0.15
CA GLU A 180 -7.87 7.09 -1.16
C GLU A 180 -7.43 5.64 -0.92
N ARG A 181 -8.37 4.70 -1.02
CA ARG A 181 -8.12 3.30 -0.70
C ARG A 181 -9.16 2.38 -1.31
N LEU A 182 -8.78 1.12 -1.42
CA LEU A 182 -9.64 0.01 -1.82
C LEU A 182 -9.80 -0.94 -0.63
N VAL A 183 -11.05 -1.20 -0.22
CA VAL A 183 -11.38 -2.22 0.79
C VAL A 183 -11.81 -3.48 0.06
N CYS A 184 -11.09 -4.58 0.26
CA CYS A 184 -11.42 -5.89 -0.28
C CYS A 184 -11.98 -6.76 0.85
N VAL A 185 -13.24 -7.15 0.74
CA VAL A 185 -13.95 -7.95 1.75
C VAL A 185 -13.96 -9.39 1.29
N PHE A 186 -13.26 -10.25 2.03
CA PHE A 186 -13.31 -11.69 1.86
C PHE A 186 -14.22 -12.31 2.94
N ASP A 187 -14.58 -13.58 2.76
CA ASP A 187 -15.30 -14.37 3.77
C ASP A 187 -14.53 -14.50 5.09
N GLU A 188 -13.21 -14.63 5.04
CA GLU A 188 -12.37 -14.85 6.23
C GLU A 188 -11.71 -13.56 6.78
N PHE A 189 -11.47 -12.56 5.95
CA PHE A 189 -10.73 -11.34 6.34
C PHE A 189 -11.05 -10.13 5.50
N VAL A 190 -10.60 -8.96 5.95
CA VAL A 190 -10.65 -7.71 5.17
C VAL A 190 -9.23 -7.25 4.87
N LEU A 191 -8.96 -6.97 3.61
CA LEU A 191 -7.69 -6.42 3.14
C LEU A 191 -7.91 -4.99 2.63
N VAL A 192 -7.18 -4.01 3.17
CA VAL A 192 -7.32 -2.60 2.78
C VAL A 192 -6.04 -2.11 2.13
N LEU A 193 -6.11 -1.74 0.84
CA LEU A 193 -5.01 -1.13 0.11
C LEU A 193 -5.15 0.39 0.20
N VAL A 194 -4.21 1.05 0.89
CA VAL A 194 -4.24 2.51 1.09
C VAL A 194 -3.27 3.18 0.14
N GLY A 195 -3.80 4.01 -0.76
CA GLY A 195 -3.00 4.83 -1.67
C GLY A 195 -2.20 5.90 -0.92
N ALA A 196 -1.15 6.40 -1.54
CA ALA A 196 -0.30 7.46 -1.01
C ALA A 196 0.07 8.47 -2.09
N LEU A 197 0.65 9.60 -1.67
CA LEU A 197 1.24 10.56 -2.61
C LEU A 197 2.20 9.83 -3.58
N ILE A 198 2.08 10.09 -4.89
CA ILE A 198 2.84 9.46 -6.00
C ILE A 198 2.46 7.99 -6.28
N VAL A 199 2.06 7.22 -5.26
CA VAL A 199 1.58 5.83 -5.38
C VAL A 199 0.05 5.81 -5.22
N ALA A 200 -0.63 6.49 -6.15
CA ALA A 200 -2.07 6.73 -6.06
C ALA A 200 -2.92 5.69 -6.81
N SER A 201 -2.34 4.95 -7.75
CA SER A 201 -3.07 3.95 -8.54
C SER A 201 -3.11 2.63 -7.80
N ILE A 202 -4.32 2.09 -7.62
CA ILE A 202 -4.54 0.73 -7.11
C ILE A 202 -5.16 -0.07 -8.26
N GLU A 203 -4.54 -1.21 -8.59
CA GLU A 203 -5.02 -2.12 -9.62
C GLU A 203 -5.23 -3.51 -9.00
N THR A 204 -6.29 -4.19 -9.43
CA THR A 204 -6.65 -5.54 -9.00
C THR A 204 -6.43 -6.56 -10.11
N VAL A 205 -6.35 -7.84 -9.75
CA VAL A 205 -6.25 -8.94 -10.72
C VAL A 205 -7.61 -9.41 -11.24
N TRP A 206 -8.68 -8.85 -10.70
CA TRP A 206 -10.07 -9.03 -11.12
C TRP A 206 -10.61 -7.73 -11.72
N GLU A 207 -11.66 -7.85 -12.54
CA GLU A 207 -12.39 -6.74 -13.18
C GLU A 207 -13.44 -6.12 -12.26
#